data_AF-A0A1Y3BIZ0-F1
#
_entry.id   AF-A0A1Y3BIZ0-F1
#
_cell.length_a   1.000
_cell.length_b   1.000
_cell.length_c   1.000
_cell.angle_alpha   90.00
_cell.angle_beta   90.00
_cell.angle_gamma   90.00
#
_symmetry.space_group_name_H-M   'P 1'
#
loop_
_entity.id
_entity.type
_entity.pdbx_description
1 polymer ?
#
loop_
_entity_poly.entity_id
_entity_poly.type
_entity_poly.pdbx_seq_one_letter_code
_entity_poly.pdbx_strand_id
1 'polypeptide(L)' 'GFFRRSIQQKIQYRPCTKNQQCSILRINRNRCQYCRLKKCIAVGMSRDGFSSLLYSTQSIIVVVVEDEI' A
#
# COMPACT_ATOMS: atom_id res chain seq x y z
N GLY A 1 -5.10 1.72 10.17
CA GLY A 1 -4.34 1.67 8.91
C GLY A 1 -4.97 0.73 7.89
N PHE A 2 -5.01 1.12 6.61
CA PHE A 2 -5.57 0.32 5.51
C PHE A 2 -4.98 -1.09 5.45
N PHE A 3 -3.65 -1.20 5.30
CA PHE A 3 -2.95 -2.47 5.15
C PHE A 3 -3.20 -3.45 6.32
N ARG A 4 -3.08 -2.96 7.57
CA ARG A 4 -3.34 -3.77 8.77
C ARG A 4 -4.73 -4.41 8.74
N ARG A 5 -5.78 -3.65 8.41
CA ARG A 5 -7.15 -4.17 8.29
C ARG A 5 -7.28 -5.18 7.15
N SER A 6 -6.72 -4.86 5.98
CA SER A 6 -6.75 -5.75 4.81
C SER A 6 -6.18 -7.14 5.13
N ILE A 7 -5.03 -7.18 5.82
CA ILE A 7 -4.36 -8.45 6.17
C ILE A 7 -5.07 -9.18 7.32
N GLN A 8 -5.38 -8.48 8.43
CA GLN A 8 -5.95 -9.11 9.62
C GLN A 8 -7.35 -9.71 9.36
N GLN A 9 -8.18 -8.98 8.62
CA GLN A 9 -9.54 -9.42 8.30
C GLN A 9 -9.60 -10.21 6.99
N LYS A 10 -8.44 -10.47 6.35
CA LYS A 10 -8.34 -11.16 5.05
C LYS A 10 -9.33 -10.59 4.01
N ILE A 11 -9.45 -9.27 3.96
CA ILE A 11 -10.44 -8.58 3.13
C ILE A 11 -10.15 -8.86 1.65
N GLN A 12 -11.11 -9.45 0.96
CA GLN A 12 -11.06 -9.62 -0.49
C GLN A 12 -11.62 -8.36 -1.14
N TYR A 13 -10.75 -7.56 -1.76
CA TYR A 13 -11.18 -6.39 -2.52
C TYR A 13 -11.68 -6.79 -3.90
N ARG A 14 -12.62 -6.01 -4.44
CA ARG A 14 -13.09 -6.19 -5.82
C ARG A 14 -11.91 -6.17 -6.80
N PRO A 15 -11.92 -7.01 -7.85
CA PRO A 15 -10.90 -7.00 -8.88
C PRO A 15 -10.74 -5.61 -9.50
N CYS A 16 -9.51 -5.25 -9.85
CA CYS A 16 -9.24 -4.00 -10.53
C CYS A 16 -9.87 -3.99 -11.92
N THR A 17 -10.56 -2.90 -12.27
CA THR A 17 -11.14 -2.69 -13.61
C THR A 17 -10.16 -2.12 -14.63
N LYS A 18 -8.94 -1.73 -14.19
CA LYS A 18 -7.89 -1.12 -15.02
C LYS A 18 -6.62 -1.98 -15.04
N ASN A 19 -6.78 -3.28 -15.33
CA ASN A 19 -5.68 -4.24 -15.52
C ASN A 19 -4.65 -4.30 -14.38
N GLN A 20 -5.08 -3.99 -13.16
CA GLN A 20 -4.22 -3.98 -11.97
C GLN A 20 -3.01 -3.01 -12.03
N GLN A 21 -3.09 -1.98 -12.88
CA GLN A 21 -2.01 -1.00 -13.13
C GLN A 21 -2.38 0.41 -12.64
N CYS A 22 -3.31 0.50 -11.67
CA CYS A 22 -3.70 1.81 -11.12
C CYS A 22 -2.50 2.51 -10.46
N SER A 23 -2.23 3.75 -10.89
CA SER A 23 -1.30 4.63 -10.19
C SER A 23 -1.89 5.04 -8.84
N ILE A 24 -1.20 4.69 -7.74
CA ILE A 24 -1.61 5.00 -6.36
C ILE A 24 -0.82 6.22 -5.86
N LEU A 25 -1.48 7.37 -5.85
CA LEU A 25 -1.03 8.69 -5.40
C LEU A 25 -1.92 9.18 -4.23
N ARG A 26 -1.50 10.19 -3.47
CA ARG A 26 -2.28 10.72 -2.32
C ARG A 26 -3.73 11.03 -2.68
N ILE A 27 -3.96 11.67 -3.83
CA ILE A 27 -5.29 12.08 -4.30
C ILE A 27 -6.21 10.93 -4.75
N ASN A 28 -5.66 9.77 -5.13
CA ASN A 28 -6.43 8.70 -5.79
C ASN A 28 -6.25 7.32 -5.13
N ARG A 29 -5.52 7.25 -4.01
CA ARG A 29 -5.19 5.98 -3.32
C ARG A 29 -6.42 5.16 -2.89
N ASN A 30 -7.56 5.80 -2.69
CA ASN A 30 -8.81 5.14 -2.30
C ASN A 30 -9.62 4.62 -3.52
N ARG A 31 -9.23 4.98 -4.76
CA ARG A 31 -9.98 4.63 -5.98
C ARG A 31 -9.91 3.14 -6.32
N CYS A 32 -8.82 2.47 -5.96
CA CYS A 32 -8.66 1.04 -6.21
C CYS A 32 -7.96 0.38 -5.03
N GLN A 33 -8.76 -0.19 -4.13
CA GLN A 33 -8.27 -0.88 -2.94
C GLN A 33 -7.42 -2.12 -3.30
N TYR A 34 -7.78 -2.83 -4.38
CA TYR A 34 -6.99 -3.95 -4.90
C TYR A 34 -5.56 -3.53 -5.25
N CYS A 35 -5.40 -2.53 -6.13
CA CYS A 35 -4.07 -2.07 -6.53
C CYS A 35 -3.31 -1.42 -5.37
N ARG A 36 -4.01 -0.76 -4.44
CA ARG A 36 -3.40 -0.22 -3.23
C ARG A 36 -2.79 -1.32 -2.37
N LEU A 37 -3.55 -2.38 -2.08
CA LEU A 37 -3.06 -3.52 -1.30
C LEU A 37 -1.91 -4.23 -2.03
N LYS A 38 -2.05 -4.46 -3.35
CA LYS A 38 -0.99 -5.05 -4.19
C LYS A 38 0.29 -4.24 -4.10
N LYS A 39 0.21 -2.90 -4.17
CA LYS A 39 1.38 -2.01 -4.02
C LYS A 39 1.98 -2.09 -2.62
N CYS A 40 1.16 -2.09 -1.56
CA CYS A 40 1.64 -2.27 -0.19
C CYS A 40 2.45 -3.56 -0.04
N ILE A 41 1.96 -4.68 -0.58
CA ILE A 41 2.67 -5.96 -0.57
C ILE A 41 3.95 -5.88 -1.41
N ALA A 42 3.89 -5.28 -2.60
CA ALA A 42 5.03 -5.18 -3.52
C ALA A 42 6.19 -4.33 -2.96
N VAL A 43 5.90 -3.31 -2.15
CA VAL A 43 6.93 -2.51 -1.46
C VAL A 43 7.42 -3.15 -0.15
N GLY A 44 6.99 -4.38 0.15
CA GLY A 44 7.44 -5.09 1.34
C GLY A 44 6.78 -4.64 2.63
N MET A 45 5.54 -4.14 2.62
CA MET A 45 4.80 -3.96 3.87
C MET A 45 4.50 -5.34 4.47
N SER A 46 4.95 -5.55 5.70
CA SER A 46 4.67 -6.76 6.47
C SER A 46 3.85 -6.45 7.72
N ARG A 47 3.22 -7.48 8.29
CA ARG A 47 2.47 -7.37 9.55
C ARG A 47 3.41 -6.98 10.71
N ASP A 48 4.65 -7.45 10.63
CA ASP A 48 5.66 -7.37 11.69
C ASP A 48 6.53 -6.09 11.58
N GLY A 49 6.19 -5.17 10.68
CA GLY A 49 6.82 -3.84 10.60
C GLY A 49 8.24 -3.83 10.01
N PHE A 50 8.83 -5.01 9.75
CA PHE A 50 10.17 -5.16 9.21
C PHE A 50 10.15 -6.07 7.98
N SER A 51 10.16 -5.48 6.80
CA SER A 51 10.83 -6.12 5.67
C SER A 51 11.41 -5.08 4.71
N SER A 52 12.74 -5.03 4.74
CA SER A 52 13.65 -4.60 3.68
C SER A 52 13.58 -3.15 3.21
N LEU A 53 14.39 -2.34 3.89
CA LEU A 53 15.13 -1.22 3.33
C LEU A 53 15.76 -1.62 1.97
N LEU A 54 15.31 -1.03 0.87
CA LEU A 54 16.18 -0.78 -0.29
C LEU A 54 16.00 0.68 -0.73
N TYR A 55 17.12 1.38 -0.65
CA TYR A 55 17.33 2.80 -0.87
C TYR A 55 16.88 3.30 -2.25
N SER A 56 16.30 4.50 -2.31
CA SER A 56 16.71 5.51 -3.29
C SER A 56 16.44 6.91 -2.72
N THR A 57 17.51 7.64 -2.42
CA THR A 57 17.51 9.12 -2.45
C THR A 57 16.90 9.54 -3.80
N GLN A 58 15.99 10.50 -3.96
CA GLN A 58 15.85 11.80 -3.32
C GLN A 58 14.38 12.25 -3.43
N SER A 59 13.84 12.82 -2.36
CA SER A 59 12.48 13.36 -2.19
C SER A 59 11.39 12.37 -1.74
N ILE A 60 11.16 12.40 -0.43
CA ILE A 60 9.88 12.11 0.25
C ILE A 60 9.51 10.62 0.30
N ILE A 61 9.72 9.98 1.45
CA ILE A 61 8.83 8.99 2.09
C ILE A 61 9.45 8.65 3.46
N VAL A 62 9.33 9.61 4.37
CA VAL A 62 9.20 9.30 5.80
C VAL A 62 7.87 8.54 5.90
N VAL A 63 7.88 7.23 5.76
CA VAL A 63 6.74 6.37 6.08
C VAL A 63 7.26 5.25 6.97
N VAL A 64 7.87 5.64 8.07
CA VAL A 64 7.59 4.91 9.30
C VAL A 64 6.45 5.70 9.95
N VAL A 65 5.26 5.12 9.88
CA VAL A 65 4.27 5.20 10.97
C VAL A 65 3.85 6.58 11.48
N GLU A 66 3.43 7.53 10.63
CA GLU A 66 2.54 8.60 11.08
C GLU A 66 1.47 8.87 10.02
N ASP A 67 0.25 8.45 10.36
CA ASP A 67 -1.04 9.01 9.94
C ASP A 67 -1.30 9.35 8.45
N GLU A 68 -2.54 9.67 8.13
CA GLU A 68 -2.95 10.16 6.80
C GLU A 68 -2.86 9.16 5.63
N ILE A 69 -3.64 8.08 5.75
CA ILE A 69 -4.18 7.32 4.60
C ILE A 69 -5.63 7.71 4.29
#